data_AF-A0A4V3T3H5-F1
#
_entry.id   AF-A0A4V3T3H5-F1
#
_cell.length_a   1.000
_cell.length_b   1.000
_cell.length_c   1.000
_cell.angle_alpha   90.00
_cell.angle_beta   90.00
_cell.angle_gamma   90.00
#
_symmetry.space_group_name_H-M   'P 1'
#
loop_
_entity.id
_entity.type
_entity.pdbx_description
1 polymer ?
#
loop_
_entity_poly.entity_id
_entity_poly.type
_entity_poly.pdbx_seq_one_letter_code
_entity_poly.pdbx_strand_id
1 'polypeptide(L)'
;MSDDQMADDVYQPTGTNEEQEDAAPLDLQNAVDERSYDDMLDEGYSPPEKPLGVTKYGTTAAEQHEGESLDERLRQEVPDVGQDPAAESGGQEDLPDSETGSARAGRLTAPDEGAHPDTTKELIAQDHGIDSGAASAEEAAVHVVEDEPDETP
;
A
#
# COMPACT_ATOMS: atom_id res chain seq x y z
N MET A 1 -47.85 23.01 5.52
CA MET A 1 -46.64 23.75 5.18
C MET A 1 -45.60 23.34 6.21
N SER A 2 -44.48 22.80 5.74
CA SER A 2 -43.55 21.95 6.50
C SER A 2 -42.98 22.59 7.75
N ASP A 3 -42.93 21.80 8.82
CA ASP A 3 -41.91 21.89 9.86
C ASP A 3 -40.63 21.28 9.29
N ASP A 4 -39.67 22.12 8.96
CA ASP A 4 -38.27 21.71 8.78
C ASP A 4 -37.38 22.89 9.19
N GLN A 5 -37.33 23.14 10.49
CA GLN A 5 -36.29 23.98 11.10
C GLN A 5 -35.09 23.08 11.39
N MET A 6 -34.24 22.91 10.38
CA MET A 6 -32.95 22.27 10.53
C MET A 6 -32.09 23.09 11.50
N ALA A 7 -31.64 22.46 12.58
CA ALA A 7 -30.78 23.03 13.62
C ALA A 7 -29.31 23.22 13.16
N ASP A 8 -29.07 23.33 11.85
CA ASP A 8 -27.74 23.45 11.23
C ASP A 8 -27.37 24.92 10.91
N ASP A 9 -28.36 25.82 10.81
CA ASP A 9 -28.12 27.18 10.31
C ASP A 9 -27.73 28.23 11.38
N VAL A 10 -27.57 27.84 12.65
CA VAL A 10 -27.53 28.84 13.75
C VAL A 10 -26.11 29.24 14.19
N TYR A 11 -25.05 28.53 13.77
CA TYR A 11 -23.69 28.98 14.14
C TYR A 11 -22.60 28.52 13.16
N GLN A 12 -22.50 29.20 12.02
CA GLN A 12 -21.22 29.26 11.30
C GLN A 12 -20.70 30.70 11.38
N PRO A 13 -19.66 30.99 12.19
CA PRO A 13 -19.11 32.33 12.26
C PRO A 13 -18.32 32.63 10.98
N THR A 14 -18.99 33.08 9.92
CA THR A 14 -18.38 33.82 8.81
C THR A 14 -18.48 35.32 9.10
N GLY A 15 -17.97 35.72 10.25
CA GLY A 15 -18.18 37.08 10.80
C GLY A 15 -17.10 38.09 10.41
N THR A 16 -15.87 37.63 10.19
CA THR A 16 -14.83 38.42 9.54
C THR A 16 -13.90 37.43 8.84
N ASN A 17 -13.97 37.35 7.52
CA ASN A 17 -12.71 37.18 6.78
C ASN A 17 -11.98 38.52 6.98
N GLU A 18 -11.46 38.76 8.19
CA GLU A 18 -10.19 39.50 8.26
C GLU A 18 -9.33 38.74 7.26
N GLU A 19 -8.93 39.41 6.18
CA GLU A 19 -7.85 38.92 5.35
C GLU A 19 -6.78 38.54 6.37
N GLN A 20 -6.59 37.23 6.61
CA GLN A 20 -5.55 36.76 7.49
C GLN A 20 -4.29 37.28 6.80
N GLU A 21 -3.73 38.39 7.29
CA GLU A 21 -2.48 38.93 6.76
C GLU A 21 -1.40 37.84 6.77
N ASP A 22 -1.52 36.89 7.72
CA ASP A 22 -0.72 35.68 7.86
C ASP A 22 -1.03 34.54 6.86
N ALA A 23 -2.14 34.61 6.11
CA ALA A 23 -2.48 33.64 5.06
C ALA A 23 -2.10 34.14 3.65
N ALA A 24 -1.64 35.39 3.53
CA ALA A 24 -1.02 35.86 2.31
C ALA A 24 0.31 35.12 2.10
N PRO A 25 0.65 34.73 0.86
CA PRO A 25 1.98 34.23 0.55
C PRO A 25 3.03 35.20 1.07
N LEU A 26 4.04 34.68 1.79
CA LEU A 26 5.11 35.50 2.35
C LEU A 26 5.76 36.34 1.25
N ASP A 27 6.01 37.61 1.54
CA ASP A 27 6.88 38.43 0.69
C ASP A 27 8.30 37.89 0.79
N LEU A 28 8.75 37.25 -0.29
CA LEU A 28 10.07 36.64 -0.39
C LEU A 28 11.20 37.67 -0.19
N GLN A 29 10.94 38.97 -0.41
CA GLN A 29 11.92 40.03 -0.13
C GLN A 29 12.12 40.30 1.37
N ASN A 30 11.15 39.92 2.20
CA ASN A 30 11.14 40.17 3.64
C ASN A 30 11.19 38.88 4.49
N ALA A 31 11.19 37.70 3.86
CA ALA A 31 11.31 36.42 4.54
C ALA A 31 12.78 36.06 4.81
N VAL A 32 13.06 35.59 6.03
CA VAL A 32 14.41 35.16 6.44
C VAL A 32 14.77 33.85 5.75
N ASP A 33 16.01 33.76 5.27
CA ASP A 33 16.55 32.60 4.52
C ASP A 33 15.83 32.28 3.19
N GLU A 34 14.95 33.16 2.72
CA GLU A 34 14.37 33.07 1.38
C GLU A 34 15.23 33.82 0.35
N ARG A 35 15.20 33.33 -0.88
CA ARG A 35 15.95 33.93 -1.99
C ARG A 35 15.30 35.23 -2.43
N SER A 36 16.10 36.25 -2.72
CA SER A 36 15.57 37.50 -3.27
C SER A 36 15.16 37.31 -4.74
N TYR A 37 14.33 38.23 -5.22
CA TYR A 37 13.92 38.24 -6.62
C TYR A 37 15.11 38.42 -7.58
N ASP A 38 16.14 39.17 -7.16
CA ASP A 38 17.37 39.38 -7.96
C ASP A 38 18.18 38.08 -8.04
N ASP A 39 18.32 37.34 -6.93
CA ASP A 39 19.00 36.04 -6.90
C ASP A 39 18.35 35.01 -7.82
N MET A 40 17.01 35.04 -7.93
CA MET A 40 16.27 34.17 -8.85
C MET A 40 16.48 34.54 -10.32
N LEU A 41 16.71 35.82 -10.62
CA LEU A 41 16.96 36.29 -11.99
C LEU A 41 18.40 36.05 -12.45
N ASP A 42 19.35 36.08 -11.52
CA ASP A 42 20.77 35.81 -11.78
C ASP A 42 21.06 34.31 -11.98
N GLU A 43 20.23 33.42 -11.44
CA GLU A 43 20.36 31.98 -11.63
C GLU A 43 19.93 31.55 -13.04
N GLY A 44 20.91 31.14 -13.85
CA GLY A 44 20.66 30.62 -15.19
C GLY A 44 20.15 29.19 -15.14
N TYR A 45 19.01 28.91 -15.78
CA TYR A 45 18.60 27.52 -16.03
C TYR A 45 19.56 26.86 -17.03
N SER A 46 20.29 25.83 -16.61
CA SER A 46 21.11 24.98 -17.48
C SER A 46 20.31 23.74 -17.88
N PRO A 47 19.82 23.64 -19.13
CA PRO A 47 19.11 22.45 -19.59
C PRO A 47 20.04 21.22 -19.58
N PRO A 48 19.46 20.00 -19.53
CA PRO A 48 20.24 18.78 -19.68
C PRO A 48 21.04 18.79 -20.99
N GLU A 49 22.30 18.37 -20.95
CA GLU A 49 23.15 18.27 -22.16
C GLU A 49 22.69 17.20 -23.15
N LYS A 50 21.69 16.39 -22.77
CA LYS A 50 21.18 15.26 -23.56
C LYS A 50 19.66 15.15 -23.42
N PRO A 51 18.95 14.72 -24.48
CA PRO A 51 17.51 14.50 -24.40
C PRO A 51 17.21 13.37 -23.40
N LEU A 52 16.28 13.65 -22.48
CA LEU A 52 15.80 12.68 -21.49
C LEU A 52 14.53 12.02 -22.00
N GLY A 53 14.43 10.70 -21.86
CA GLY A 53 13.20 9.96 -22.16
C GLY A 53 12.85 9.79 -23.64
N VAL A 54 13.57 10.42 -24.57
CA VAL A 54 13.28 10.34 -26.01
C VAL A 54 13.42 8.92 -26.59
N THR A 55 14.22 8.07 -25.94
CA THR A 55 14.43 6.67 -26.32
C THR A 55 13.67 5.69 -25.43
N LYS A 56 12.79 6.17 -24.54
CA LYS A 56 11.96 5.29 -23.72
C LYS A 56 10.80 4.71 -24.52
N TYR A 57 10.35 3.53 -24.12
CA TYR A 57 9.13 2.95 -24.63
C TYR A 57 7.91 3.81 -24.24
N GLY A 58 6.90 3.88 -25.12
CA GLY A 58 5.67 4.65 -24.88
C GLY A 58 5.74 6.11 -25.35
N THR A 59 6.75 6.46 -26.15
CA THR A 59 6.87 7.80 -26.75
C THR A 59 6.03 7.93 -28.02
N THR A 60 5.64 6.81 -28.63
CA THR A 60 4.75 6.77 -29.79
C THR A 60 3.34 6.30 -29.44
N ALA A 61 2.34 6.71 -30.24
CA ALA A 61 0.95 6.31 -30.03
C ALA A 61 0.74 4.79 -30.15
N ALA A 62 1.52 4.11 -30.99
CA ALA A 62 1.46 2.67 -31.15
C ALA A 62 1.95 1.94 -29.88
N GLU A 63 3.09 2.36 -29.32
CA GLU A 63 3.64 1.80 -28.08
C GLU A 63 2.72 2.02 -26.89
N GLN A 64 2.06 3.17 -26.80
CA GLN A 64 1.08 3.42 -25.72
C GLN A 64 -0.13 2.50 -25.82
N HIS A 65 -0.56 2.14 -27.03
CA HIS A 65 -1.68 1.23 -27.24
C HIS A 65 -1.29 -0.23 -26.99
N GLU A 66 -0.10 -0.64 -27.44
CA GLU A 66 0.41 -2.01 -27.23
C GLU A 66 0.78 -2.26 -25.76
N GLY A 67 1.31 -1.24 -25.10
CA GLY A 67 1.79 -1.33 -23.73
C GLY A 67 3.14 -2.05 -23.62
N GLU A 68 3.84 -1.75 -22.54
CA GLU A 68 5.15 -2.32 -22.30
C GLU A 68 5.06 -3.73 -21.68
N SER A 69 5.89 -4.66 -22.13
CA SER A 69 5.95 -6.00 -21.55
C SER A 69 6.61 -6.00 -20.15
N LEU A 70 6.28 -6.99 -19.32
CA LEU A 70 6.88 -7.14 -17.99
C LEU A 70 8.42 -7.28 -18.06
N ASP A 71 8.92 -8.07 -19.02
CA ASP A 71 10.36 -8.27 -19.21
C ASP A 71 11.08 -6.97 -19.59
N GLU A 72 10.45 -6.11 -20.41
CA GLU A 72 10.98 -4.79 -20.76
C GLU A 72 11.10 -3.90 -19.52
N ARG A 73 10.06 -3.89 -18.66
CA ARG A 73 10.03 -3.13 -17.41
C ARG A 73 11.10 -3.59 -16.43
N LEU A 74 11.27 -4.91 -16.27
CA LEU A 74 12.30 -5.49 -15.40
C LEU A 74 13.72 -5.13 -15.88
N ARG A 75 13.95 -5.04 -17.19
CA ARG A 75 15.26 -4.62 -17.73
C ARG A 75 15.60 -3.16 -17.45
N GLN A 76 14.60 -2.32 -17.17
CA GLN A 76 14.79 -0.90 -16.85
C GLN A 76 15.01 -0.65 -15.35
N GLU A 77 14.70 -1.63 -14.51
CA GLU A 77 14.84 -1.55 -13.07
C GLU A 77 16.32 -1.48 -12.67
N VAL A 78 16.62 -0.62 -11.70
CA VAL A 78 17.93 -0.54 -11.05
C VAL A 78 17.72 -0.96 -9.60
N PRO A 79 18.49 -1.93 -9.08
CA PRO A 79 18.37 -2.36 -7.69
C PRO A 79 18.54 -1.18 -6.73
N ASP A 80 17.72 -1.14 -5.69
CA ASP A 80 17.83 -0.12 -4.65
C ASP A 80 19.17 -0.21 -3.91
N VAL A 81 19.80 0.94 -3.68
CA VAL A 81 21.11 1.02 -3.03
C VAL A 81 20.95 0.73 -1.54
N GLY A 82 21.22 -0.51 -1.12
CA GLY A 82 21.08 -0.95 0.28
C GLY A 82 20.31 -2.25 0.45
N GLN A 83 19.64 -2.75 -0.59
CA GLN A 83 19.18 -4.13 -0.63
C GLN A 83 20.39 -5.04 -0.89
N ASP A 84 21.09 -5.41 0.18
CA ASP A 84 21.94 -6.60 0.12
C ASP A 84 20.99 -7.80 -0.07
N PRO A 85 21.07 -8.57 -1.18
CA PRO A 85 20.24 -9.76 -1.34
C PRO A 85 20.46 -10.79 -0.22
N ALA A 86 21.55 -10.67 0.56
CA ALA A 86 21.76 -11.46 1.76
C ALA A 86 21.04 -10.91 3.01
N ALA A 87 20.61 -9.65 3.02
CA ALA A 87 19.85 -9.05 4.12
C ALA A 87 18.34 -9.38 4.06
N GLU A 88 17.86 -9.85 2.90
CA GLU A 88 16.50 -10.40 2.71
C GLU A 88 16.35 -11.81 3.32
N SER A 89 17.47 -12.48 3.62
CA SER A 89 17.45 -13.58 4.58
C SER A 89 17.23 -12.94 5.94
N GLY A 90 15.96 -12.82 6.33
CA GLY A 90 15.54 -12.42 7.68
C GLY A 90 16.54 -12.97 8.70
N GLY A 91 17.02 -12.09 9.57
CA GLY A 91 18.02 -12.44 10.57
C GLY A 91 17.69 -13.77 11.22
N GLN A 92 18.73 -14.50 11.61
CA GLN A 92 18.77 -15.80 12.29
C GLN A 92 17.73 -16.03 13.42
N GLU A 93 16.94 -15.01 13.79
CA GLU A 93 15.94 -14.94 14.85
C GLU A 93 14.51 -15.26 14.39
N ASP A 94 14.24 -15.32 13.07
CA ASP A 94 12.92 -15.67 12.49
C ASP A 94 12.86 -17.14 12.05
N LEU A 95 13.51 -18.02 12.81
CA LEU A 95 13.28 -19.45 12.62
C LEU A 95 11.83 -19.72 13.03
N PRO A 96 10.99 -20.30 12.15
CA PRO A 96 9.63 -20.64 12.52
C PRO A 96 9.71 -21.56 13.75
N ASP A 97 9.13 -21.11 14.86
CA ASP A 97 8.92 -21.99 16.01
C ASP A 97 8.03 -23.17 15.56
N SER A 98 8.06 -24.29 16.27
CA SER A 98 7.22 -25.46 15.94
C SER A 98 5.73 -25.13 15.87
N GLU A 99 5.31 -24.02 16.47
CA GLU A 99 3.93 -23.51 16.42
C GLU A 99 3.60 -22.75 15.11
N THR A 100 4.57 -22.56 14.21
CA THR A 100 4.38 -21.88 12.91
C THR A 100 4.55 -22.87 11.76
N GLY A 101 3.43 -23.29 11.18
CA GLY A 101 3.41 -24.16 10.00
C GLY A 101 3.99 -23.50 8.76
N SER A 102 4.76 -24.24 7.95
CA SER A 102 5.28 -23.74 6.66
C SER A 102 4.25 -23.80 5.53
N ALA A 103 3.20 -24.61 5.68
CA ALA A 103 2.12 -24.74 4.71
C ALA A 103 0.89 -23.97 5.20
N ARG A 104 0.34 -23.12 4.33
CA ARG A 104 -0.96 -22.49 4.57
C ARG A 104 -2.09 -23.53 4.55
N ALA A 105 -3.15 -23.27 5.30
CA ALA A 105 -4.39 -24.01 5.19
C ALA A 105 -5.09 -23.79 3.84
N GLY A 106 -5.90 -24.76 3.45
CA GLY A 106 -6.79 -24.69 2.30
C GLY A 106 -8.10 -23.96 2.60
N ARG A 107 -9.18 -24.37 1.94
CA ARG A 107 -10.53 -23.90 2.20
C ARG A 107 -11.08 -24.55 3.48
N LEU A 108 -11.52 -23.74 4.43
CA LEU A 108 -12.03 -24.16 5.73
C LEU A 108 -13.56 -24.13 5.73
N THR A 109 -14.20 -25.25 6.07
CA THR A 109 -15.66 -25.34 6.15
C THR A 109 -16.09 -25.75 7.55
N ALA A 110 -16.92 -24.93 8.19
CA ALA A 110 -17.49 -25.22 9.50
C ALA A 110 -18.52 -26.37 9.42
N PRO A 111 -18.81 -27.08 10.54
CA PRO A 111 -19.72 -28.22 10.54
C PRO A 111 -21.15 -27.94 10.05
N ASP A 112 -21.60 -26.69 10.16
CA ASP A 112 -22.91 -26.20 9.71
C ASP A 112 -22.89 -25.69 8.25
N GLU A 113 -21.74 -25.81 7.57
CA GLU A 113 -21.51 -25.38 6.19
C GLU A 113 -21.78 -23.88 5.94
N GLY A 114 -21.91 -23.08 7.00
CA GLY A 114 -22.36 -21.69 6.94
C GLY A 114 -23.82 -21.51 6.47
N ALA A 115 -24.59 -22.60 6.38
CA ALA A 115 -25.97 -22.61 5.88
C ALA A 115 -26.98 -23.17 6.90
N HIS A 116 -26.51 -23.85 7.93
CA HIS A 116 -27.32 -24.51 8.94
C HIS A 116 -27.22 -23.79 10.32
N PRO A 117 -28.09 -24.11 11.28
CA PRO A 117 -27.94 -23.60 12.63
C PRO A 117 -26.63 -24.09 13.25
N ASP A 118 -25.81 -23.16 13.72
CA ASP A 118 -24.60 -23.49 14.46
C ASP A 118 -24.96 -24.12 15.82
N THR A 119 -24.47 -25.33 16.03
CA THR A 119 -24.67 -26.12 17.26
C THR A 119 -23.35 -26.40 17.98
N THR A 120 -22.24 -25.94 17.41
CA THR A 120 -20.89 -26.14 17.93
C THR A 120 -20.49 -24.87 18.68
N LYS A 121 -19.93 -25.00 19.87
CA LYS A 121 -19.51 -23.81 20.65
C LYS A 121 -18.08 -23.40 20.33
N GLU A 122 -17.31 -24.36 19.85
CA GLU A 122 -15.93 -24.26 19.47
C GLU A 122 -15.79 -23.74 18.02
N LEU A 123 -14.76 -22.95 17.76
CA LEU A 123 -14.42 -22.49 16.42
C LEU A 123 -13.60 -23.58 15.72
N ILE A 124 -14.28 -24.52 15.09
CA ILE A 124 -13.66 -25.63 14.35
C ILE A 124 -14.10 -25.61 12.88
N ALA A 125 -13.22 -26.09 12.01
CA ALA A 125 -13.49 -26.23 10.58
C ALA A 125 -12.70 -27.39 9.99
N GLN A 126 -13.20 -27.95 8.90
CA GLN A 126 -12.51 -28.97 8.11
C GLN A 126 -11.79 -28.31 6.92
N ASP A 127 -10.51 -28.65 6.73
CA ASP A 127 -9.73 -28.24 5.56
C ASP A 127 -10.05 -29.15 4.35
N HIS A 128 -10.47 -28.54 3.24
CA HIS A 128 -10.75 -29.20 1.97
C HIS A 128 -9.65 -29.02 0.90
N GLY A 129 -8.50 -28.46 1.28
CA GLY A 129 -7.35 -28.23 0.41
C GLY A 129 -7.39 -26.89 -0.33
N ILE A 130 -6.33 -26.62 -1.09
CA ILE A 130 -6.14 -25.34 -1.80
C ILE A 130 -7.15 -25.20 -2.93
N ASP A 131 -8.07 -24.25 -2.80
CA ASP A 131 -9.09 -23.95 -3.82
C ASP A 131 -8.58 -22.96 -4.88
N SER A 132 -7.44 -23.26 -5.51
CA SER A 132 -6.85 -22.47 -6.62
C SER A 132 -6.84 -20.94 -6.46
N GLY A 133 -6.72 -20.43 -5.22
CA GLY A 133 -6.72 -19.00 -4.91
C GLY A 133 -8.08 -18.38 -4.57
N ALA A 134 -9.16 -19.14 -4.50
CA ALA A 134 -10.48 -18.68 -4.04
C ALA A 134 -10.59 -18.59 -2.50
N ALA A 135 -9.51 -18.86 -1.78
CA ALA A 135 -9.48 -18.77 -0.33
C ALA A 135 -9.66 -17.31 0.15
N SER A 136 -10.39 -17.14 1.25
CA SER A 136 -10.54 -15.82 1.88
C SER A 136 -9.22 -15.33 2.45
N ALA A 137 -9.14 -14.03 2.77
CA ALA A 137 -7.97 -13.47 3.45
C ALA A 137 -7.72 -14.13 4.81
N GLU A 138 -8.78 -14.52 5.51
CA GLU A 138 -8.69 -15.21 6.81
C GLU A 138 -8.14 -16.62 6.65
N GLU A 139 -8.62 -17.37 5.66
CA GLU A 139 -8.08 -18.70 5.32
C GLU A 139 -6.62 -18.63 4.87
N ALA A 140 -6.24 -17.56 4.16
CA ALA A 140 -4.87 -17.33 3.74
C ALA A 140 -3.90 -17.00 4.88
N ALA A 141 -4.41 -16.57 6.03
CA ALA A 141 -3.60 -16.27 7.21
C ALA A 141 -3.34 -17.51 8.09
N VAL A 142 -4.14 -18.58 7.95
CA VAL A 142 -4.02 -19.80 8.77
C VAL A 142 -2.96 -20.75 8.19
N HIS A 143 -2.11 -21.32 9.06
CA HIS A 143 -1.05 -22.27 8.71
C HIS A 143 -1.24 -23.60 9.45
N VAL A 144 -0.84 -24.70 8.80
CA VAL A 144 -0.95 -26.06 9.33
C VAL A 144 0.32 -26.41 10.09
N VAL A 145 0.20 -26.65 11.39
CA VAL A 145 1.25 -27.22 12.23
C VAL A 145 1.07 -28.74 12.26
N GLU A 146 2.14 -29.48 11.98
CA GLU A 146 2.12 -30.94 12.07
C GLU A 146 2.18 -31.35 13.54
N ASP A 147 1.28 -32.25 13.96
CA ASP A 147 1.36 -32.84 15.29
C ASP A 147 2.65 -33.67 15.40
N GLU A 148 3.43 -33.43 16.47
CA GLU A 148 4.53 -34.32 16.84
C GLU A 148 3.96 -35.75 16.97
N PRO A 149 4.60 -36.77 16.37
CA PRO A 149 4.09 -38.13 16.48
C PRO A 149 4.02 -38.51 17.95
N ASP A 150 2.83 -38.90 18.42
CA ASP A 150 2.64 -39.45 19.76
C ASP A 150 3.73 -40.49 20.02
N GLU A 151 4.64 -40.20 20.96
CA GLU A 151 5.64 -41.15 21.41
C GLU A 151 4.86 -42.32 22.03
N THR A 152 4.69 -43.38 21.24
CA THR A 152 3.95 -44.57 21.66
C THR A 152 4.74 -45.22 22.81
N PRO A 153 4.11 -45.50 23.96
CA PRO A 153 4.81 -46.04 25.14
C PRO A 153 5.33 -47.47 24.94
#